data_AF-A0A7V3HY90-F1
#
_entry.id   AF-A0A7V3HY90-F1
#
_cell.length_a   1.000
_cell.length_b   1.000
_cell.length_c   1.000
_cell.angle_alpha   90.00
_cell.angle_beta   90.00
_cell.angle_gamma   90.00
#
_symmetry.space_group_name_H-M   'P 1'
#
loop_
_entity.id
_entity.type
_entity.pdbx_description
1 polymer ?
#
loop_
_entity_poly.entity_id
_entity_poly.type
_entity_poly.pdbx_seq_one_letter_code
_entity_poly.pdbx_strand_id
1 'polypeptide(L)'
;MPAGVTLLDLIGRGADGLRQAGEEALRSPDPVRLDGARLLAPIPRPPSVRDCLCFLDHMRNCQAALGAGPALADTWYRIPAFYFACPATILGPYEDAPTAPGSAWQDFELEIAAVIGTGGKDLTVEEAEAAIIGYTIFNDWSARDLQQLEGQLAIGQGKGKDSGITLGPYLVTPDELEPFRHPSSPGRLDLQVAALVNDTVIGSGSTAQMDWTFAEVVSYVSRGVTLSPGDVIGLGTVPTCTLVEHLNPAALEEFPGWLHDGDVVTLRVEGLGETRQTVRAAAAPHPLPARPNPDVAPAPRRVNPGPAKVPYTRGLHEVAERVWAWTLPDGGYGWSNAGLVAGDGASLLVDTLFDLPLTREMLSALRPCTDGAPITDAVITHSNGDHTHGNQLLDPSVRIIAAAGTAEEIAHGMAPEMLAMAQTANLGPIATPYARDRFGHFDFSGITVRNADLTFDRELSIDVGGRRVDLLNLGPAHTAADSVVHVPDAGVLFGGDLLFIGCTPIVWAGPIANWVAACDAMIALDAPVVVPGHGPVTDPDGIRAVRGYLTHVADEAEAAYRRGLSWAEAADAIDLGEYATWLDAERVVVNVYQRYRELDPETPQLAVMALLVMQAEWLARRSP
;
A
#
# COMPACT_ATOMS: atom_id res chain seq x y z
N MET A 1 31.53 21.45 -25.16
CA MET A 1 32.66 20.81 -24.46
C MET A 1 33.43 19.93 -25.44
N PRO A 2 34.76 19.79 -25.32
CA PRO A 2 35.50 18.80 -26.09
C PRO A 2 34.94 17.39 -25.83
N ALA A 3 34.95 16.53 -26.84
CA ALA A 3 34.49 15.15 -26.68
C ALA A 3 35.30 14.44 -25.58
N GLY A 4 34.60 13.77 -24.65
CA GLY A 4 35.22 13.03 -23.55
C GLY A 4 35.50 13.83 -22.27
N VAL A 5 35.23 15.15 -22.23
CA VAL A 5 35.25 15.94 -20.99
C VAL A 5 33.92 15.76 -20.26
N THR A 6 33.96 15.40 -18.99
CA THR A 6 32.77 15.30 -18.12
C THR A 6 32.61 16.56 -17.28
N LEU A 7 31.41 16.80 -16.73
CA LEU A 7 31.21 17.90 -15.78
C LEU A 7 32.04 17.68 -14.51
N LEU A 8 32.21 16.43 -14.08
CA LEU A 8 33.08 16.08 -12.96
C LEU A 8 34.54 16.51 -13.18
N ASP A 9 35.05 16.35 -14.40
CA ASP A 9 36.39 16.84 -14.77
C ASP A 9 36.50 18.38 -14.69
N LEU A 10 35.41 19.10 -14.94
CA LEU A 10 35.37 20.56 -14.80
C LEU A 10 35.26 20.98 -13.33
N ILE A 11 34.43 20.29 -12.55
CA ILE A 11 34.30 20.51 -11.10
C ILE A 11 35.67 20.32 -10.42
N GLY A 12 36.43 19.30 -10.83
CA GLY A 12 37.79 19.07 -10.33
C GLY A 12 38.81 20.18 -10.65
N ARG A 13 38.48 21.13 -11.54
CA ARG A 13 39.30 22.33 -11.81
C ARG A 13 38.98 23.50 -10.88
N GLY A 14 38.01 23.34 -9.99
CA GLY A 14 37.53 24.39 -9.09
C GLY A 14 36.62 25.41 -9.78
N ALA A 15 36.11 26.37 -9.00
CA ALA A 15 35.13 27.35 -9.45
C ALA A 15 35.61 28.20 -10.64
N ASP A 16 36.86 28.65 -10.62
CA ASP A 16 37.44 29.44 -11.72
C ASP A 16 37.56 28.63 -13.01
N GLY A 17 37.97 27.37 -12.92
CA GLY A 17 38.07 26.48 -14.07
C GLY A 17 36.71 26.13 -14.68
N LEU A 18 35.70 25.92 -13.84
CA LEU A 18 34.32 25.71 -14.28
C LEU A 18 33.76 26.96 -14.97
N ARG A 19 33.95 28.15 -14.36
CA ARG A 19 33.56 29.44 -14.91
C ARG A 19 34.20 29.70 -16.27
N GLN A 20 35.52 29.52 -16.38
CA GLN A 20 36.24 29.67 -17.64
C GLN A 20 35.69 28.74 -18.72
N ALA A 21 35.41 27.47 -18.39
CA ALA A 21 34.83 26.53 -19.33
C ALA A 21 33.44 26.96 -19.82
N GLY A 22 32.61 27.53 -18.93
CA GLY A 22 31.32 28.12 -19.27
C GLY A 22 31.46 29.32 -20.23
N GLU A 23 32.36 30.26 -19.92
CA GLU A 23 32.64 31.43 -20.77
C GLU A 23 33.20 31.04 -22.15
N GLU A 24 34.02 29.99 -22.22
CA GLU A 24 34.49 29.42 -23.49
C GLU A 24 33.35 28.77 -24.27
N ALA A 25 32.46 28.03 -23.59
CA ALA A 25 31.30 27.41 -24.23
C ALA A 25 30.33 28.45 -24.80
N LEU A 26 30.07 29.56 -24.09
CA LEU A 26 29.22 30.66 -24.56
C LEU A 26 29.80 31.39 -25.77
N ARG A 27 31.12 31.39 -25.94
CA ARG A 27 31.81 31.97 -27.11
C ARG A 27 31.91 31.00 -28.29
N SER A 28 31.53 29.74 -28.12
CA SER A 28 31.64 28.71 -29.16
C SER A 28 30.67 29.00 -30.31
N PRO A 29 31.10 28.92 -31.58
CA PRO A 29 30.26 29.24 -32.73
C PRO A 29 29.23 28.15 -33.09
N ASP A 30 29.29 26.99 -32.43
CA ASP A 30 28.47 25.81 -32.74
C ASP A 30 27.63 25.37 -31.52
N PRO A 31 26.51 26.06 -31.22
CA PRO A 31 25.65 25.71 -30.11
C PRO A 31 24.83 24.45 -30.41
N VAL A 32 24.73 23.56 -29.42
CA VAL A 32 23.81 22.42 -29.48
C VAL A 32 22.42 22.89 -29.02
N ARG A 33 21.40 22.68 -29.85
CA ARG A 33 20.02 22.96 -29.45
C ARG A 33 19.56 21.95 -28.41
N LEU A 34 18.90 22.43 -27.37
CA LEU A 34 18.41 21.59 -26.28
C LEU A 34 17.39 20.53 -26.76
N ASP A 35 16.53 20.89 -27.71
CA ASP A 35 15.53 19.98 -28.31
C ASP A 35 16.16 18.85 -29.15
N GLY A 36 17.41 19.00 -29.55
CA GLY A 36 18.20 17.97 -30.25
C GLY A 36 19.14 17.20 -29.33
N ALA A 37 19.13 17.46 -28.02
CA ALA A 37 20.02 16.84 -27.05
C ALA A 37 19.25 15.99 -26.04
N ARG A 38 19.87 14.89 -25.59
CA ARG A 38 19.42 14.15 -24.42
C ARG A 38 20.22 14.61 -23.21
N LEU A 39 19.54 15.22 -22.24
CA LEU A 39 20.15 15.59 -20.97
C LEU A 39 20.34 14.34 -20.11
N LEU A 40 21.55 14.19 -19.57
CA LEU A 40 21.87 13.23 -18.52
C LEU A 40 21.88 13.96 -17.18
N ALA A 41 21.96 13.21 -16.07
CA ALA A 41 22.30 13.81 -14.78
C ALA A 41 23.60 14.64 -14.88
N PRO A 42 23.73 15.79 -14.20
CA PRO A 42 24.93 16.62 -14.21
C PRO A 42 26.15 15.82 -13.76
N ILE A 43 25.96 14.94 -12.77
CA ILE A 43 26.96 14.02 -12.26
C ILE A 43 26.35 12.61 -12.23
N PRO A 44 26.42 11.83 -13.33
CA PRO A 44 25.79 10.51 -13.39
C PRO A 44 26.44 9.46 -12.48
N ARG A 45 27.66 9.72 -12.01
CA ARG A 45 28.44 8.82 -11.14
C ARG A 45 29.20 9.66 -10.12
N PRO A 46 28.51 10.25 -9.12
CA PRO A 46 29.16 11.05 -8.09
C PRO A 46 30.06 10.16 -7.22
N PRO A 47 31.15 10.69 -6.63
CA PRO A 47 32.01 9.90 -5.75
C PRO A 47 31.27 9.41 -4.50
N SER A 48 30.37 10.23 -3.95
CA SER A 48 29.41 9.83 -2.92
C SER A 48 28.11 10.63 -3.03
N VAL A 49 27.04 10.05 -2.49
CA VAL A 49 25.77 10.74 -2.27
C VAL A 49 25.41 10.61 -0.81
N ARG A 50 25.12 11.73 -0.17
CA ARG A 50 24.68 11.79 1.23
C ARG A 50 23.40 12.58 1.26
N ASP A 51 22.34 11.94 1.69
CA ASP A 51 21.04 12.56 1.73
C ASP A 51 20.67 12.90 3.17
N CYS A 52 20.25 14.14 3.38
CA CYS A 52 20.11 14.74 4.70
C CYS A 52 18.63 14.98 5.01
N LEU A 53 18.30 15.23 6.28
CA LEU A 53 16.92 15.47 6.70
C LEU A 53 16.82 16.83 7.36
N CYS A 54 16.96 17.88 6.54
CA CYS A 54 17.11 19.25 7.06
C CYS A 54 15.79 19.95 7.35
N PHE A 55 14.65 19.42 6.91
CA PHE A 55 13.33 19.98 7.18
C PHE A 55 12.67 19.20 8.33
N LEU A 56 12.61 19.80 9.52
CA LEU A 56 12.00 19.14 10.68
C LEU A 56 10.48 19.02 10.54
N ASP A 57 9.83 19.91 9.77
CA ASP A 57 8.41 19.78 9.46
C ASP A 57 8.10 18.55 8.61
N HIS A 58 8.96 18.19 7.64
CA HIS A 58 8.85 16.93 6.91
C HIS A 58 8.85 15.73 7.89
N MET A 59 9.77 15.74 8.88
CA MET A 59 9.81 14.68 9.89
C MET A 59 8.55 14.61 10.77
N ARG A 60 7.99 15.77 11.13
CA ARG A 60 6.73 15.83 11.90
C ARG A 60 5.56 15.30 11.09
N ASN A 61 5.48 15.66 9.82
CA ASN A 61 4.42 15.22 8.92
C ASN A 61 4.50 13.70 8.69
N CYS A 62 5.69 13.16 8.44
CA CYS A 62 5.91 11.71 8.35
C CYS A 62 5.55 10.96 9.65
N GLN A 63 5.88 11.52 10.82
CA GLN A 63 5.46 10.93 12.10
C GLN A 63 3.94 10.91 12.26
N ALA A 64 3.27 12.01 11.92
CA ALA A 64 1.81 12.12 11.99
C ALA A 64 1.13 11.13 11.04
N ALA A 65 1.63 10.98 9.81
CA ALA A 65 1.14 10.02 8.83
C ALA A 65 1.23 8.56 9.32
N LEU A 66 2.22 8.26 10.15
CA LEU A 66 2.41 6.96 10.79
C LEU A 66 1.68 6.83 12.16
N GLY A 67 0.85 7.80 12.52
CA GLY A 67 0.09 7.79 13.78
C GLY A 67 0.90 8.14 15.03
N ALA A 68 2.12 8.65 14.88
CA ALA A 68 2.92 9.18 15.98
C ALA A 68 2.62 10.67 16.22
N GLY A 69 2.86 11.14 17.45
CA GLY A 69 2.70 12.56 17.78
C GLY A 69 3.75 13.46 17.11
N PRO A 70 3.52 14.79 17.02
CA PRO A 70 4.39 15.74 16.31
C PRO A 70 5.72 16.03 17.04
N ALA A 71 5.97 15.39 18.17
CA ALA A 71 7.12 15.67 19.02
C ALA A 71 8.36 14.91 18.51
N LEU A 72 9.28 15.66 17.92
CA LEU A 72 10.60 15.13 17.56
C LEU A 72 11.48 14.93 18.80
N ALA A 73 12.27 13.86 18.79
CA ALA A 73 13.30 13.63 19.81
C ALA A 73 14.35 14.75 19.82
N ASP A 74 14.93 15.04 20.99
CA ASP A 74 15.95 16.09 21.20
C ASP A 74 17.12 16.03 20.19
N THR A 75 17.51 14.83 19.77
CA THR A 75 18.61 14.60 18.81
C THR A 75 18.42 15.35 17.49
N TRP A 76 17.17 15.51 17.01
CA TRP A 76 16.85 16.22 15.76
C TRP A 76 17.27 17.69 15.78
N TYR A 77 17.33 18.30 16.96
CA TYR A 77 17.72 19.70 17.16
C TYR A 77 19.22 19.87 17.46
N ARG A 78 19.95 18.75 17.61
CA ARG A 78 21.37 18.77 18.04
C ARG A 78 22.33 18.49 16.91
N ILE A 79 21.94 17.66 15.95
CA ILE A 79 22.76 17.28 14.80
C ILE A 79 21.88 17.14 13.56
N PRO A 80 22.37 17.52 12.36
CA PRO A 80 21.70 17.20 11.12
C PRO A 80 21.80 15.69 10.85
N ALA A 81 20.67 15.04 10.61
CA ALA A 81 20.62 13.63 10.24
C ALA A 81 20.91 13.46 8.74
N PHE A 82 21.59 12.37 8.38
CA PHE A 82 21.82 11.98 6.99
C PHE A 82 22.09 10.47 6.87
N TYR A 83 21.96 9.94 5.66
CA TYR A 83 22.39 8.59 5.28
C TYR A 83 23.20 8.63 3.98
N PHE A 84 23.88 7.51 3.68
CA PHE A 84 24.54 7.32 2.40
C PHE A 84 23.56 6.67 1.42
N ALA A 85 23.35 7.32 0.29
CA ALA A 85 22.58 6.75 -0.81
C ALA A 85 23.52 6.12 -1.85
N CYS A 86 22.97 5.33 -2.77
CA CYS A 86 23.76 4.58 -3.74
C CYS A 86 24.21 5.48 -4.92
N PRO A 87 25.51 5.81 -5.06
CA PRO A 87 25.99 6.64 -6.17
C PRO A 87 25.92 5.92 -7.54
N ALA A 88 25.65 4.61 -7.55
CA ALA A 88 25.59 3.81 -8.76
C ALA A 88 24.22 3.84 -9.46
N THR A 89 23.20 4.41 -8.82
CA THR A 89 21.81 4.40 -9.30
C THR A 89 21.27 5.80 -9.59
N ILE A 90 22.16 6.75 -9.95
CA ILE A 90 21.76 8.07 -10.40
C ILE A 90 21.08 7.99 -11.77
N LEU A 91 19.88 8.54 -11.84
CA LEU A 91 19.06 8.70 -13.04
C LEU A 91 19.14 10.15 -13.55
N GLY A 92 19.06 10.30 -14.87
CA GLY A 92 18.91 11.60 -15.52
C GLY A 92 17.52 12.23 -15.29
N PRO A 93 17.38 13.55 -15.58
CA PRO A 93 16.17 14.33 -15.30
C PRO A 93 14.93 13.86 -16.05
N TYR A 94 15.10 13.11 -17.14
CA TYR A 94 14.03 12.62 -18.00
C TYR A 94 14.15 11.11 -18.29
N GLU A 95 14.90 10.39 -17.44
CA GLU A 95 14.97 8.93 -17.51
C GLU A 95 13.82 8.31 -16.71
N ASP A 96 13.33 7.16 -17.17
CA ASP A 96 12.31 6.41 -16.44
C ASP A 96 12.90 5.91 -15.11
N ALA A 97 12.09 5.95 -14.04
CA ALA A 97 12.48 5.55 -12.69
C ALA A 97 11.92 4.17 -12.34
N PRO A 98 12.76 3.18 -12.03
CA PRO A 98 12.26 1.87 -11.60
C PRO A 98 11.70 1.95 -10.18
N THR A 99 10.60 1.24 -9.92
CA THR A 99 10.14 0.99 -8.54
C THR A 99 11.16 0.10 -7.82
N ALA A 100 11.25 0.22 -6.50
CA ALA A 100 12.05 -0.71 -5.72
C ALA A 100 11.43 -2.12 -5.81
N PRO A 101 12.22 -3.17 -6.12
CA PRO A 101 11.70 -4.53 -6.21
C PRO A 101 10.96 -4.96 -4.93
N GLY A 102 9.68 -5.28 -5.07
CA GLY A 102 8.81 -5.73 -3.96
C GLY A 102 8.21 -4.60 -3.13
N SER A 103 8.40 -3.34 -3.50
CA SER A 103 7.72 -2.20 -2.88
C SER A 103 6.31 -2.05 -3.43
N ALA A 104 5.33 -1.96 -2.55
CA ALA A 104 3.97 -1.47 -2.84
C ALA A 104 3.83 0.03 -2.53
N TRP A 105 4.72 0.59 -1.70
CA TRP A 105 4.66 1.98 -1.23
C TRP A 105 5.73 2.84 -1.87
N GLN A 106 5.70 2.89 -3.20
CA GLN A 106 6.64 3.70 -3.97
C GLN A 106 6.26 5.18 -3.87
N ASP A 107 7.27 6.01 -3.58
CA ASP A 107 7.14 7.43 -3.31
C ASP A 107 8.27 8.21 -4.01
N PHE A 108 8.07 9.51 -4.16
CA PHE A 108 9.07 10.49 -4.59
C PHE A 108 9.34 11.48 -3.44
N GLU A 109 10.50 12.13 -3.47
CA GLU A 109 10.89 13.12 -2.48
C GLU A 109 11.57 14.28 -3.19
N LEU A 110 10.84 15.39 -3.38
CA LEU A 110 11.42 16.57 -4.03
C LEU A 110 12.32 17.33 -3.07
N GLU A 111 13.58 17.42 -3.47
CA GLU A 111 14.63 18.16 -2.77
C GLU A 111 15.50 18.96 -3.74
N ILE A 112 16.52 19.60 -3.15
CA ILE A 112 17.67 20.13 -3.87
C ILE A 112 18.94 19.58 -3.24
N ALA A 113 20.02 19.51 -4.02
CA ALA A 113 21.32 19.09 -3.53
C ALA A 113 22.39 20.12 -3.82
N ALA A 114 23.36 20.23 -2.91
CA ALA A 114 24.62 20.92 -3.10
C ALA A 114 25.67 19.95 -3.66
N VAL A 115 26.52 20.44 -4.55
CA VAL A 115 27.65 19.70 -5.10
C VAL A 115 28.95 20.30 -4.58
N ILE A 116 29.83 19.45 -4.05
CA ILE A 116 31.14 19.87 -3.56
C ILE A 116 32.08 20.12 -4.73
N GLY A 117 32.72 21.28 -4.78
CA GLY A 117 33.80 21.57 -5.72
C GLY A 117 35.17 21.44 -5.10
N THR A 118 35.41 22.19 -4.03
CA THR A 118 36.68 22.09 -3.29
C THR A 118 36.48 21.07 -2.19
N GLY A 119 37.08 19.89 -2.36
CA GLY A 119 37.08 18.86 -1.33
C GLY A 119 37.82 19.30 -0.07
N GLY A 120 37.61 18.58 1.03
CA GLY A 120 38.22 18.89 2.31
C GLY A 120 37.67 18.01 3.43
N LYS A 121 38.23 18.15 4.62
CA LYS A 121 37.90 17.33 5.79
C LYS A 121 37.82 18.24 7.02
N ASP A 122 36.91 17.93 7.94
CA ASP A 122 36.71 18.68 9.18
C ASP A 122 36.47 20.18 8.93
N LEU A 123 35.69 20.51 7.88
CA LEU A 123 35.43 21.86 7.43
C LEU A 123 34.65 22.66 8.48
N THR A 124 35.03 23.92 8.68
CA THR A 124 34.18 24.92 9.34
C THR A 124 32.94 25.21 8.49
N VAL A 125 31.91 25.86 9.06
CA VAL A 125 30.68 26.21 8.32
C VAL A 125 31.02 27.16 7.16
N GLU A 126 31.94 28.09 7.36
CA GLU A 126 32.38 29.04 6.34
C GLU A 126 33.15 28.35 5.21
N GLU A 127 34.06 27.43 5.54
CA GLU A 127 34.77 26.62 4.54
C GLU A 127 33.82 25.69 3.80
N ALA A 128 32.81 25.17 4.49
CA ALA A 128 31.78 24.31 3.92
C ALA A 128 30.90 25.05 2.90
N GLU A 129 30.42 26.26 3.21
CA GLU A 129 29.71 27.12 2.25
C GLU A 129 30.59 27.41 1.02
N ALA A 130 31.86 27.76 1.23
CA ALA A 130 32.80 28.07 0.15
C ALA A 130 33.18 26.84 -0.70
N ALA A 131 33.05 25.63 -0.16
CA ALA A 131 33.32 24.39 -0.86
C ALA A 131 32.26 24.03 -1.90
N ILE A 132 31.04 24.58 -1.81
CA ILE A 132 29.93 24.29 -2.71
C ILE A 132 30.16 24.98 -4.06
N ILE A 133 30.15 24.20 -5.15
CA ILE A 133 30.37 24.70 -6.51
C ILE A 133 29.06 24.92 -7.28
N GLY A 134 27.97 24.32 -6.83
CA GLY A 134 26.67 24.50 -7.44
C GLY A 134 25.57 23.64 -6.81
N TYR A 135 24.37 23.83 -7.31
CA TYR A 135 23.14 23.20 -6.84
C TYR A 135 22.41 22.53 -7.99
N THR A 136 21.63 21.49 -7.67
CA THR A 136 20.79 20.77 -8.63
C THR A 136 19.51 20.27 -7.97
N ILE A 137 18.49 19.96 -8.76
CA ILE A 137 17.30 19.25 -8.25
C ILE A 137 17.74 17.86 -7.80
N PHE A 138 17.17 17.39 -6.70
CA PHE A 138 17.40 16.06 -6.18
C PHE A 138 16.04 15.42 -5.91
N ASN A 139 15.81 14.24 -6.48
CA ASN A 139 14.65 13.43 -6.14
C ASN A 139 15.14 12.13 -5.53
N ASP A 140 14.76 11.87 -4.30
CA ASP A 140 15.01 10.59 -3.65
C ASP A 140 13.83 9.63 -3.84
N TRP A 141 14.04 8.57 -4.61
CA TRP A 141 12.98 7.59 -4.84
C TRP A 141 12.85 6.66 -3.64
N SER A 142 11.69 6.71 -2.99
CA SER A 142 11.46 6.08 -1.70
C SER A 142 10.57 4.84 -1.80
N ALA A 143 10.98 3.76 -1.15
CA ALA A 143 10.15 2.57 -0.92
C ALA A 143 9.75 2.51 0.56
N ARG A 144 8.65 3.17 0.93
CA ARG A 144 8.32 3.48 2.33
C ARG A 144 8.08 2.23 3.18
N ASP A 145 7.50 1.20 2.58
CA ASP A 145 7.28 -0.11 3.18
C ASP A 145 8.59 -0.86 3.46
N LEU A 146 9.53 -0.87 2.51
CA LEU A 146 10.85 -1.46 2.69
C LEU A 146 11.68 -0.68 3.72
N GLN A 147 11.63 0.66 3.70
CA GLN A 147 12.27 1.53 4.69
C GLN A 147 11.76 1.22 6.11
N GLN A 148 10.45 1.05 6.27
CA GLN A 148 9.85 0.70 7.55
C GLN A 148 10.27 -0.69 8.04
N LEU A 149 10.39 -1.66 7.15
CA LEU A 149 10.88 -2.99 7.47
C LEU A 149 12.36 -2.97 7.89
N GLU A 150 13.22 -2.35 7.09
CA GLU A 150 14.67 -2.28 7.35
C GLU A 150 15.02 -1.42 8.56
N GLY A 151 14.24 -0.36 8.81
CA GLY A 151 14.41 0.52 9.97
C GLY A 151 14.36 -0.24 11.30
N GLN A 152 13.69 -1.39 11.36
CA GLN A 152 13.64 -2.28 12.54
C GLN A 152 15.01 -2.86 12.90
N LEU A 153 15.94 -2.95 11.94
CA LEU A 153 17.31 -3.42 12.17
C LEU A 153 18.21 -2.34 12.77
N ALA A 154 17.79 -1.07 12.74
CA ALA A 154 18.55 0.08 13.22
C ALA A 154 19.96 0.22 12.61
N ILE A 155 20.14 -0.21 11.36
CA ILE A 155 21.42 -0.10 10.61
C ILE A 155 21.39 0.94 9.48
N GLY A 156 20.32 1.74 9.39
CA GLY A 156 20.12 2.76 8.34
C GLY A 156 19.17 2.33 7.23
N GLN A 157 19.09 3.14 6.18
CA GLN A 157 18.22 2.94 5.03
C GLN A 157 18.96 2.14 3.95
N GLY A 158 18.75 0.83 3.92
CA GLY A 158 19.45 -0.10 3.02
C GLY A 158 18.79 -0.14 1.64
N LYS A 159 18.05 -1.23 1.37
CA LYS A 159 17.30 -1.41 0.12
C LYS A 159 16.20 -0.38 -0.08
N GLY A 160 15.65 0.20 0.98
CA GLY A 160 14.63 1.24 0.89
C GLY A 160 15.06 2.51 0.14
N LYS A 161 16.37 2.68 -0.14
CA LYS A 161 16.98 3.85 -0.81
C LYS A 161 17.97 3.45 -1.92
N ASP A 162 17.91 2.21 -2.40
CA ASP A 162 18.85 1.66 -3.41
C ASP A 162 18.27 1.72 -4.85
N SER A 163 16.96 1.98 -5.01
CA SER A 163 16.24 1.96 -6.30
C SER A 163 16.58 3.11 -7.24
N GLY A 164 17.06 4.25 -6.72
CA GLY A 164 17.60 5.32 -7.53
C GLY A 164 17.43 6.69 -6.92
N ILE A 165 18.21 7.63 -7.43
CA ILE A 165 18.09 9.07 -7.18
C ILE A 165 18.05 9.74 -8.53
N THR A 166 17.25 10.79 -8.69
CA THR A 166 17.32 11.62 -9.90
C THR A 166 17.93 12.96 -9.61
N LEU A 167 18.87 13.37 -10.46
CA LEU A 167 19.41 14.72 -10.46
C LEU A 167 18.80 15.57 -11.57
N GLY A 168 18.65 16.86 -11.28
CA GLY A 168 18.07 17.86 -12.17
C GLY A 168 18.84 18.06 -13.48
N PRO A 169 18.29 18.79 -14.45
CA PRO A 169 18.93 18.97 -15.76
C PRO A 169 20.21 19.81 -15.73
N TYR A 170 20.42 20.60 -14.67
CA TYR A 170 21.49 21.57 -14.57
C TYR A 170 22.25 21.45 -13.24
N LEU A 171 23.52 21.84 -13.28
CA LEU A 171 24.28 22.26 -12.10
C LEU A 171 24.37 23.79 -12.17
N VAL A 172 23.72 24.48 -11.24
CA VAL A 172 23.61 25.94 -11.23
C VAL A 172 24.56 26.52 -10.19
N THR A 173 25.35 27.53 -10.55
CA THR A 173 26.41 28.03 -9.66
C THR A 173 25.85 28.95 -8.58
N PRO A 174 26.55 29.13 -7.43
CA PRO A 174 26.08 29.99 -6.35
C PRO A 174 25.81 31.44 -6.77
N ASP A 175 26.55 32.01 -7.73
CA ASP A 175 26.33 33.36 -8.23
C ASP A 175 25.10 33.49 -9.14
N GLU A 176 24.70 32.42 -9.82
CA GLU A 176 23.44 32.37 -10.58
C GLU A 176 22.22 32.33 -9.65
N LEU A 177 22.37 31.79 -8.43
CA LEU A 177 21.31 31.73 -7.42
C LEU A 177 21.32 32.89 -6.43
N GLU A 178 22.22 33.86 -6.58
CA GLU A 178 22.30 35.05 -5.71
C GLU A 178 20.94 35.78 -5.57
N PRO A 179 20.12 35.94 -6.63
CA PRO A 179 18.80 36.59 -6.52
C PRO A 179 17.82 35.85 -5.60
N PHE A 180 18.05 34.56 -5.33
CA PHE A 180 17.20 33.72 -4.49
C PHE A 180 17.73 33.55 -3.06
N ARG A 181 18.81 34.24 -2.68
CA ARG A 181 19.27 34.21 -1.29
C ARG A 181 18.22 34.79 -0.36
N HIS A 182 17.99 34.11 0.76
CA HIS A 182 17.04 34.58 1.76
C HIS A 182 17.54 35.91 2.36
N PRO A 183 16.71 36.97 2.35
CA PRO A 183 17.16 38.33 2.63
C PRO A 183 17.63 38.54 4.09
N SER A 184 17.16 37.71 5.02
CA SER A 184 17.43 37.83 6.46
C SER A 184 18.10 36.60 7.08
N SER A 185 18.39 35.56 6.29
CA SER A 185 18.98 34.31 6.78
C SER A 185 20.15 33.88 5.89
N PRO A 186 21.38 34.29 6.21
CA PRO A 186 22.57 33.91 5.46
C PRO A 186 22.68 32.39 5.28
N GLY A 187 23.17 31.94 4.12
CA GLY A 187 23.32 30.51 3.80
C GLY A 187 22.04 29.79 3.40
N ARG A 188 20.89 30.49 3.33
CA ARG A 188 19.62 29.92 2.84
C ARG A 188 19.27 30.43 1.46
N LEU A 189 18.73 29.52 0.66
CA LEU A 189 18.10 29.82 -0.62
C LEU A 189 16.58 29.72 -0.44
N ASP A 190 15.84 30.67 -1.03
CA ASP A 190 14.38 30.70 -1.09
C ASP A 190 13.94 30.36 -2.52
N LEU A 191 14.02 29.08 -2.86
CA LEU A 191 13.56 28.55 -4.13
C LEU A 191 12.16 27.99 -3.94
N GLN A 192 11.22 28.45 -4.76
CA GLN A 192 9.89 27.86 -4.80
C GLN A 192 9.93 26.51 -5.50
N VAL A 193 9.24 25.52 -4.94
CA VAL A 193 9.20 24.15 -5.46
C VAL A 193 7.77 23.68 -5.68
N ALA A 194 7.58 22.79 -6.64
CA ALA A 194 6.31 22.12 -6.89
C ALA A 194 6.53 20.68 -7.36
N ALA A 195 5.77 19.75 -6.78
CA ALA A 195 5.76 18.35 -7.15
C ALA A 195 4.39 17.96 -7.74
N LEU A 196 4.43 17.29 -8.89
CA LEU A 196 3.24 16.85 -9.60
C LEU A 196 3.31 15.35 -9.90
N VAL A 197 2.18 14.67 -9.79
CA VAL A 197 1.96 13.30 -10.27
C VAL A 197 0.83 13.34 -11.28
N ASN A 198 1.07 12.83 -12.49
CA ASN A 198 0.10 12.81 -13.59
C ASN A 198 -0.58 14.19 -13.81
N ASP A 199 0.25 15.24 -13.86
CA ASP A 199 -0.14 16.65 -14.01
C ASP A 199 -0.98 17.23 -12.84
N THR A 200 -1.22 16.46 -11.78
CA THR A 200 -1.88 16.93 -10.54
C THR A 200 -0.83 17.39 -9.54
N VAL A 201 -1.00 18.60 -8.98
CA VAL A 201 -0.11 19.12 -7.94
C VAL A 201 -0.35 18.35 -6.65
N ILE A 202 0.67 17.64 -6.19
CA ILE A 202 0.67 16.92 -4.91
C ILE A 202 1.11 17.84 -3.78
N GLY A 203 2.15 18.65 -4.02
CA GLY A 203 2.70 19.54 -3.01
C GLY A 203 3.50 20.69 -3.59
N SER A 204 3.69 21.72 -2.78
CA SER A 204 4.51 22.89 -3.10
C SER A 204 5.06 23.50 -1.83
N GLY A 205 6.27 24.07 -1.90
CA GLY A 205 6.91 24.63 -0.73
C GLY A 205 8.05 25.58 -1.09
N SER A 206 8.88 25.90 -0.09
CA SER A 206 10.08 26.69 -0.27
C SER A 206 11.26 26.06 0.46
N THR A 207 12.42 26.08 -0.17
CA THR A 207 13.67 25.64 0.46
C THR A 207 14.07 26.52 1.65
N ALA A 208 13.52 27.74 1.79
CA ALA A 208 13.82 28.62 2.93
C ALA A 208 13.39 28.05 4.29
N GLN A 209 12.48 27.07 4.27
CA GLN A 209 11.97 26.37 5.46
C GLN A 209 12.98 25.41 6.10
N MET A 210 14.14 25.16 5.48
CA MET A 210 15.16 24.24 6.01
C MET A 210 15.54 24.60 7.44
N ASP A 211 15.64 23.67 8.39
CA ASP A 211 16.11 23.98 9.75
C ASP A 211 17.65 24.02 9.79
N TRP A 212 18.30 23.16 9.02
CA TRP A 212 19.75 23.09 8.84
C TRP A 212 20.16 23.60 7.45
N THR A 213 21.15 24.49 7.38
CA THR A 213 21.69 25.00 6.11
C THR A 213 22.66 24.01 5.46
N PHE A 214 22.87 24.12 4.14
CA PHE A 214 23.90 23.31 3.46
C PHE A 214 25.28 23.46 4.10
N ALA A 215 25.68 24.67 4.49
CA ALA A 215 26.96 24.93 5.15
C ALA A 215 27.11 24.14 6.47
N GLU A 216 26.08 24.13 7.31
CA GLU A 216 26.07 23.39 8.58
C GLU A 216 26.14 21.88 8.36
N VAL A 217 25.37 21.39 7.39
CA VAL A 217 25.33 19.96 7.01
C VAL A 217 26.68 19.53 6.44
N VAL A 218 27.23 20.26 5.47
CA VAL A 218 28.51 19.98 4.83
C VAL A 218 29.64 19.99 5.87
N SER A 219 29.64 20.97 6.79
CA SER A 219 30.55 20.98 7.93
C SER A 219 30.42 19.71 8.77
N TYR A 220 29.19 19.30 9.11
CA TYR A 220 28.93 18.10 9.90
C TYR A 220 29.37 16.80 9.20
N VAL A 221 28.99 16.60 7.93
CA VAL A 221 29.33 15.36 7.18
C VAL A 221 30.82 15.25 6.86
N SER A 222 31.56 16.36 6.85
CA SER A 222 33.02 16.37 6.68
C SER A 222 33.80 15.97 7.95
N ARG A 223 33.13 15.82 9.10
CA ARG A 223 33.80 15.46 10.36
C ARG A 223 34.40 14.06 10.28
N GLY A 224 35.72 13.97 10.36
CA GLY A 224 36.46 12.72 10.25
C GLY A 224 36.60 12.17 8.83
N VAL A 225 35.95 12.77 7.83
CA VAL A 225 35.82 12.22 6.46
C VAL A 225 36.15 13.28 5.42
N THR A 226 36.99 12.93 4.44
CA THR A 226 37.28 13.83 3.30
C THR A 226 36.12 13.84 2.31
N LEU A 227 35.56 15.02 2.05
CA LEU A 227 34.69 15.30 0.92
C LEU A 227 35.52 15.49 -0.34
N SER A 228 35.04 14.95 -1.46
CA SER A 228 35.70 14.99 -2.76
C SER A 228 34.94 15.90 -3.72
N PRO A 229 35.63 16.54 -4.69
CA PRO A 229 34.95 17.23 -5.78
C PRO A 229 33.95 16.31 -6.48
N GLY A 230 32.71 16.76 -6.60
CA GLY A 230 31.58 16.01 -7.15
C GLY A 230 30.74 15.24 -6.15
N ASP A 231 31.09 15.22 -4.86
CA ASP A 231 30.19 14.69 -3.82
C ASP A 231 28.86 15.46 -3.84
N VAL A 232 27.76 14.72 -3.75
CA VAL A 232 26.40 15.25 -3.77
C VAL A 232 25.80 15.17 -2.38
N ILE A 233 25.33 16.31 -1.86
CA ILE A 233 24.72 16.43 -0.54
C ILE A 233 23.27 16.87 -0.72
N GLY A 234 22.33 15.94 -0.56
CA GLY A 234 20.89 16.19 -0.54
C GLY A 234 20.49 17.00 0.70
N LEU A 235 19.43 17.79 0.59
CA LEU A 235 18.94 18.64 1.67
C LEU A 235 17.87 17.95 2.51
N GLY A 236 17.19 16.95 1.98
CA GLY A 236 15.96 16.41 2.53
C GLY A 236 14.74 16.98 1.84
N THR A 237 13.67 16.20 1.85
CA THR A 237 12.35 16.53 1.28
C THR A 237 11.84 17.87 1.76
N VAL A 238 11.51 18.75 0.81
CA VAL A 238 10.77 19.98 1.13
C VAL A 238 9.37 19.59 1.61
N PRO A 239 8.88 20.12 2.75
CA PRO A 239 7.59 19.72 3.31
C PRO A 239 6.47 19.78 2.27
N THR A 240 5.55 18.81 2.34
CA THR A 240 4.44 18.53 1.42
C THR A 240 4.83 17.93 0.06
N CYS A 241 6.11 17.94 -0.32
CA CYS A 241 6.55 17.49 -1.65
C CYS A 241 6.99 16.02 -1.67
N THR A 242 6.18 15.16 -1.04
CA THR A 242 6.26 13.69 -1.05
C THR A 242 4.88 13.12 -0.74
N LEU A 243 4.57 11.90 -1.16
CA LEU A 243 3.23 11.32 -0.97
C LEU A 243 2.96 10.97 0.49
N VAL A 244 3.93 10.41 1.22
CA VAL A 244 3.72 9.94 2.60
C VAL A 244 3.17 11.02 3.54
N GLU A 245 3.48 12.30 3.30
CA GLU A 245 2.96 13.41 4.13
C GLU A 245 1.46 13.67 3.94
N HIS A 246 0.85 13.15 2.87
CA HIS A 246 -0.58 13.22 2.60
C HIS A 246 -1.35 11.99 3.09
N LEU A 247 -0.65 10.99 3.64
CA LEU A 247 -1.28 9.83 4.24
C LEU A 247 -1.90 10.21 5.58
N ASN A 248 -3.22 10.12 5.69
CA ASN A 248 -3.94 10.28 6.95
C ASN A 248 -4.68 8.97 7.29
N PRO A 249 -4.24 8.21 8.32
CA PRO A 249 -4.92 6.97 8.72
C PRO A 249 -6.40 7.15 9.11
N ALA A 250 -6.83 8.37 9.42
CA ALA A 250 -8.22 8.69 9.76
C ALA A 250 -9.07 9.16 8.55
N ALA A 251 -8.46 9.43 7.39
CA ALA A 251 -9.10 9.87 6.16
C ALA A 251 -8.32 9.31 4.96
N LEU A 252 -8.31 7.98 4.82
CA LEU A 252 -7.53 7.28 3.79
C LEU A 252 -8.04 7.59 2.37
N GLU A 253 -9.32 7.93 2.25
CA GLU A 253 -9.97 8.34 1.01
C GLU A 253 -9.42 9.65 0.44
N GLU A 254 -8.73 10.47 1.25
CA GLU A 254 -8.10 11.72 0.80
C GLU A 254 -6.67 11.50 0.29
N PHE A 255 -6.07 10.33 0.54
CA PHE A 255 -4.72 10.03 0.12
C PHE A 255 -4.65 9.89 -1.42
N PRO A 256 -3.77 10.63 -2.12
CA PRO A 256 -3.66 10.55 -3.58
C PRO A 256 -3.21 9.19 -4.12
N GLY A 257 -2.77 8.28 -3.25
CA GLY A 257 -2.24 6.96 -3.60
C GLY A 257 -0.72 6.94 -3.69
N TRP A 258 -0.16 5.73 -3.65
CA TRP A 258 1.26 5.47 -3.95
C TRP A 258 1.50 5.44 -5.45
N LEU A 259 2.77 5.51 -5.87
CA LEU A 259 3.12 5.48 -7.30
C LEU A 259 3.03 4.08 -7.90
N HIS A 260 2.45 3.98 -9.10
CA HIS A 260 2.32 2.76 -9.90
C HIS A 260 3.08 2.84 -11.22
N ASP A 261 3.19 1.70 -11.90
CA ASP A 261 3.76 1.64 -13.25
C ASP A 261 3.00 2.56 -14.21
N GLY A 262 3.74 3.41 -14.92
CA GLY A 262 3.16 4.36 -15.87
C GLY A 262 2.92 5.76 -15.31
N ASP A 263 2.90 5.94 -13.99
CA ASP A 263 2.76 7.27 -13.39
C ASP A 263 3.90 8.20 -13.80
N VAL A 264 3.58 9.47 -13.98
CA VAL A 264 4.56 10.50 -14.34
C VAL A 264 4.75 11.44 -13.15
N VAL A 265 5.97 11.48 -12.62
CA VAL A 265 6.38 12.45 -11.59
C VAL A 265 7.10 13.60 -12.27
N THR A 266 6.64 14.83 -12.02
CA THR A 266 7.27 16.07 -12.51
C THR A 266 7.62 16.96 -11.34
N LEU A 267 8.89 17.32 -11.21
CA LEU A 267 9.40 18.12 -10.10
C LEU A 267 10.02 19.41 -10.62
N ARG A 268 9.54 20.54 -10.10
CA ARG A 268 9.96 21.88 -10.50
C ARG A 268 10.61 22.59 -9.35
N VAL A 269 11.75 23.22 -9.63
CA VAL A 269 12.43 24.09 -8.68
C VAL A 269 12.85 25.36 -9.39
N GLU A 270 12.44 26.50 -8.83
CA GLU A 270 12.82 27.80 -9.33
C GLU A 270 14.35 27.93 -9.44
N GLY A 271 14.83 28.46 -10.56
CA GLY A 271 16.26 28.59 -10.83
C GLY A 271 17.00 27.29 -11.19
N LEU A 272 16.45 26.09 -10.91
CA LEU A 272 17.12 24.81 -11.16
C LEU A 272 16.49 23.96 -12.28
N GLY A 273 15.27 24.29 -12.72
CA GLY A 273 14.60 23.68 -13.86
C GLY A 273 13.52 22.67 -13.48
N GLU A 274 13.40 21.60 -14.27
CA GLU A 274 12.37 20.57 -14.10
C GLU A 274 12.97 19.17 -14.35
N THR A 275 12.51 18.18 -13.57
CA THR A 275 12.64 16.76 -13.91
C THR A 275 11.26 16.20 -14.26
N ARG A 276 11.21 15.20 -15.14
CA ARG A 276 9.98 14.50 -15.54
C ARG A 276 10.28 13.04 -15.80
N GLN A 277 9.86 12.16 -14.91
CA GLN A 277 10.18 10.74 -14.97
C GLN A 277 8.91 9.90 -15.03
N THR A 278 8.93 8.84 -15.83
CA THR A 278 7.87 7.82 -15.77
C THR A 278 8.29 6.70 -14.84
N VAL A 279 7.43 6.35 -13.89
CA VAL A 279 7.61 5.21 -13.00
C VAL A 279 7.47 3.92 -13.79
N ARG A 280 8.36 2.96 -13.51
CA ARG A 280 8.42 1.65 -14.16
C ARG A 280 8.43 0.54 -13.14
N ALA A 281 7.50 -0.40 -13.23
CA ALA A 281 7.52 -1.58 -12.37
C ALA A 281 8.81 -2.37 -12.55
N ALA A 282 9.51 -2.64 -11.44
CA ALA A 282 10.60 -3.59 -11.42
C ALA A 282 10.10 -5.05 -11.37
N ALA A 283 10.99 -5.99 -11.69
CA ALA A 283 10.71 -7.41 -11.51
C ALA A 283 10.53 -7.75 -10.01
N ALA A 284 9.62 -8.68 -9.73
CA ALA A 284 9.42 -9.19 -8.38
C ALA A 284 10.72 -9.77 -7.79
N PRO A 285 11.01 -9.54 -6.50
CA PRO A 285 12.21 -10.06 -5.87
C PRO A 285 12.16 -11.59 -5.76
N HIS A 286 13.32 -12.23 -5.81
CA HIS A 286 13.41 -13.65 -5.47
C HIS A 286 13.27 -13.82 -3.96
N PRO A 287 12.31 -14.63 -3.48
CA PRO A 287 12.06 -14.78 -2.05
C PRO A 287 13.27 -15.46 -1.37
N LEU A 288 13.66 -14.91 -0.22
CA LEU A 288 14.63 -15.55 0.66
C LEU A 288 13.92 -16.51 1.61
N PRO A 289 14.47 -17.71 1.87
CA PRO A 289 13.94 -18.58 2.91
C PRO A 289 14.00 -17.88 4.27
N ALA A 290 12.84 -17.74 4.93
CA ALA A 290 12.77 -17.19 6.28
C ALA A 290 13.63 -18.01 7.25
N ARG A 291 14.31 -17.33 8.18
CA ARG A 291 15.02 -18.00 9.27
C ARG A 291 14.06 -18.14 10.44
N PRO A 292 13.84 -19.36 10.97
CA PRO A 292 13.01 -19.52 12.15
C PRO A 292 13.67 -18.78 13.32
N ASN A 293 12.88 -17.99 14.05
CA ASN A 293 13.33 -17.43 15.32
C ASN A 293 13.33 -18.56 16.37
N PRO A 294 14.49 -18.99 16.90
CA PRO A 294 14.55 -20.11 17.84
C PRO A 294 13.82 -19.82 19.17
N ASP A 295 13.55 -18.55 19.48
CA ASP A 295 12.90 -18.12 20.71
C ASP A 295 11.36 -18.05 20.57
N VAL A 296 10.83 -18.23 19.36
CA VAL A 296 9.38 -18.21 19.10
C VAL A 296 8.89 -19.63 18.93
N ALA A 297 7.87 -20.00 19.71
CA ALA A 297 7.21 -21.29 19.55
C ALA A 297 6.61 -21.41 18.12
N PRO A 298 6.73 -22.57 17.46
CA PRO A 298 6.10 -22.77 16.17
C PRO A 298 4.59 -22.49 16.26
N ALA A 299 4.06 -21.70 15.33
CA ALA A 299 2.63 -21.47 15.25
C ALA A 299 1.90 -22.82 15.10
N PRO A 300 0.82 -23.07 15.85
CA PRO A 300 0.04 -24.28 15.68
C PRO A 300 -0.54 -24.32 14.27
N ARG A 301 -0.59 -25.52 13.69
CA ARG A 301 -1.25 -25.71 12.39
C ARG A 301 -2.72 -25.34 12.53
N ARG A 302 -3.16 -24.29 11.83
CA ARG A 302 -4.56 -23.92 11.74
C ARG A 302 -5.29 -24.93 10.85
N VAL A 303 -6.44 -25.43 11.32
CA VAL A 303 -7.27 -26.42 10.62
C VAL A 303 -8.72 -26.00 10.81
N ASN A 304 -9.44 -25.85 9.71
CA ASN A 304 -10.85 -25.52 9.75
C ASN A 304 -11.67 -26.69 10.32
N PRO A 305 -12.45 -26.48 11.39
CA PRO A 305 -13.28 -27.52 12.02
C PRO A 305 -14.61 -27.74 11.29
N GLY A 306 -14.95 -26.92 10.31
CA GLY A 306 -16.22 -26.93 9.59
C GLY A 306 -16.46 -28.26 8.84
N PRO A 307 -17.69 -28.76 8.82
CA PRO A 307 -18.03 -29.94 8.02
C PRO A 307 -17.93 -29.61 6.53
N ALA A 308 -17.38 -30.53 5.75
CA ALA A 308 -17.17 -30.35 4.32
C ALA A 308 -17.97 -31.36 3.50
N LYS A 309 -18.77 -30.88 2.54
CA LYS A 309 -19.52 -31.73 1.59
C LYS A 309 -18.67 -32.23 0.43
N VAL A 310 -17.65 -31.46 0.07
CA VAL A 310 -16.58 -31.83 -0.88
C VAL A 310 -15.24 -31.74 -0.16
N PRO A 311 -14.17 -32.40 -0.65
CA PRO A 311 -12.85 -32.27 -0.05
C PRO A 311 -12.41 -30.80 0.06
N TYR A 312 -12.18 -30.31 1.27
CA TYR A 312 -11.71 -28.94 1.48
C TYR A 312 -10.19 -28.86 1.29
N THR A 313 -9.77 -28.80 0.03
CA THR A 313 -8.38 -28.76 -0.40
C THR A 313 -8.19 -27.66 -1.44
N ARG A 314 -7.05 -26.96 -1.40
CA ARG A 314 -6.73 -25.90 -2.37
C ARG A 314 -6.96 -26.38 -3.82
N GLY A 315 -7.80 -25.68 -4.57
CA GLY A 315 -8.04 -25.98 -5.97
C GLY A 315 -9.52 -25.96 -6.38
N LEU A 316 -9.75 -26.42 -7.61
CA LEU A 316 -11.05 -26.43 -8.28
C LEU A 316 -11.84 -27.71 -7.96
N HIS A 317 -13.10 -27.55 -7.55
CA HIS A 317 -14.02 -28.66 -7.25
C HIS A 317 -15.33 -28.45 -7.99
N GLU A 318 -15.79 -29.47 -8.72
CA GLU A 318 -17.14 -29.45 -9.29
C GLU A 318 -18.15 -29.73 -8.18
N VAL A 319 -19.09 -28.81 -7.97
CA VAL A 319 -20.08 -28.88 -6.88
C VAL A 319 -21.49 -29.19 -7.40
N ALA A 320 -21.75 -28.90 -8.67
CA ALA A 320 -22.92 -29.32 -9.42
C ALA A 320 -22.59 -29.35 -10.93
N GLU A 321 -23.51 -29.82 -11.77
CA GLU A 321 -23.29 -29.90 -13.22
C GLU A 321 -22.92 -28.53 -13.80
N ARG A 322 -21.67 -28.42 -14.27
CA ARG A 322 -21.09 -27.19 -14.83
C ARG A 322 -21.07 -26.01 -13.85
N VAL A 323 -20.94 -26.31 -12.56
CA VAL A 323 -20.74 -25.31 -11.49
C VAL A 323 -19.60 -25.76 -10.60
N TRP A 324 -18.60 -24.89 -10.41
CA TRP A 324 -17.39 -25.19 -9.67
C TRP A 324 -17.15 -24.18 -8.55
N ALA A 325 -16.53 -24.65 -7.47
CA ALA A 325 -15.97 -23.84 -6.41
C ALA A 325 -14.43 -23.92 -6.48
N TRP A 326 -13.77 -22.76 -6.48
CA TRP A 326 -12.35 -22.65 -6.18
C TRP A 326 -12.21 -22.47 -4.67
N THR A 327 -11.54 -23.41 -4.00
CA THR A 327 -11.45 -23.39 -2.53
C THR A 327 -10.03 -23.14 -2.04
N LEU A 328 -9.88 -22.39 -0.94
CA LEU A 328 -8.60 -22.09 -0.30
C LEU A 328 -8.65 -22.39 1.21
N PRO A 329 -8.14 -23.57 1.64
CA PRO A 329 -7.96 -23.83 3.06
C PRO A 329 -6.88 -22.93 3.68
N ASP A 330 -7.03 -22.51 4.93
CA ASP A 330 -8.05 -22.95 5.90
C ASP A 330 -9.32 -22.08 5.96
N GLY A 331 -9.45 -21.07 5.10
CA GLY A 331 -10.61 -20.19 5.11
C GLY A 331 -10.51 -19.08 6.15
N GLY A 332 -9.33 -18.87 6.74
CA GLY A 332 -9.07 -17.68 7.55
C GLY A 332 -8.99 -16.39 6.72
N TYR A 333 -8.45 -15.33 7.33
CA TYR A 333 -8.23 -14.04 6.67
C TYR A 333 -7.58 -14.18 5.28
N GLY A 334 -8.22 -13.59 4.26
CA GLY A 334 -7.71 -13.55 2.89
C GLY A 334 -7.82 -14.85 2.09
N TRP A 335 -8.16 -15.97 2.75
CA TRP A 335 -8.32 -17.28 2.11
C TRP A 335 -9.77 -17.51 1.72
N SER A 336 -10.28 -16.67 0.81
CA SER A 336 -11.64 -16.76 0.30
C SER A 336 -11.79 -17.85 -0.77
N ASN A 337 -13.02 -18.33 -0.95
CA ASN A 337 -13.42 -19.15 -2.08
C ASN A 337 -13.93 -18.25 -3.21
N ALA A 338 -13.89 -18.80 -4.42
CA ALA A 338 -14.49 -18.21 -5.61
C ALA A 338 -15.30 -19.27 -6.37
N GLY A 339 -16.03 -18.85 -7.41
CA GLY A 339 -16.94 -19.72 -8.15
C GLY A 339 -16.88 -19.58 -9.66
N LEU A 340 -17.25 -20.63 -10.38
CA LEU A 340 -17.50 -20.58 -11.83
C LEU A 340 -18.84 -21.25 -12.14
N VAL A 341 -19.70 -20.56 -12.89
CA VAL A 341 -20.97 -21.08 -13.42
C VAL A 341 -20.87 -21.05 -14.95
N ALA A 342 -20.90 -22.22 -15.62
CA ALA A 342 -20.82 -22.28 -17.07
C ALA A 342 -22.15 -22.68 -17.72
N GLY A 343 -22.61 -21.88 -18.68
CA GLY A 343 -23.67 -22.25 -19.62
C GLY A 343 -23.11 -22.53 -21.01
N ASP A 344 -23.95 -22.52 -22.04
CA ASP A 344 -23.55 -22.82 -23.40
C ASP A 344 -22.78 -21.63 -24.02
N GLY A 345 -21.45 -21.78 -24.12
CA GLY A 345 -20.58 -20.80 -24.77
C GLY A 345 -20.27 -19.55 -23.93
N ALA A 346 -20.68 -19.51 -22.66
CA ALA A 346 -20.40 -18.41 -21.73
C ALA A 346 -20.30 -18.92 -20.28
N SER A 347 -19.50 -18.24 -19.47
CA SER A 347 -19.37 -18.50 -18.04
C SER A 347 -19.44 -17.21 -17.23
N LEU A 348 -19.95 -17.34 -16.01
CA LEU A 348 -19.93 -16.33 -14.97
C LEU A 348 -18.90 -16.72 -13.91
N LEU A 349 -17.95 -15.84 -13.63
CA LEU A 349 -17.05 -15.95 -12.48
C LEU A 349 -17.70 -15.30 -11.24
N VAL A 350 -17.48 -15.85 -10.06
CA VAL A 350 -17.89 -15.26 -8.78
C VAL A 350 -16.63 -15.00 -7.95
N ASP A 351 -16.35 -13.73 -7.69
CA ASP A 351 -15.19 -13.20 -6.96
C ASP A 351 -13.80 -13.49 -7.58
N THR A 352 -12.80 -12.72 -7.17
CA THR A 352 -11.46 -12.74 -7.78
C THR A 352 -10.29 -12.85 -6.80
N LEU A 353 -10.50 -13.29 -5.56
CA LEU A 353 -9.43 -13.58 -4.59
C LEU A 353 -8.59 -12.35 -4.17
N PHE A 354 -7.66 -12.57 -3.24
CA PHE A 354 -6.99 -11.48 -2.48
C PHE A 354 -5.75 -10.88 -3.12
N ASP A 355 -5.07 -11.64 -3.97
CA ASP A 355 -3.87 -11.17 -4.63
C ASP A 355 -3.76 -11.69 -6.07
N LEU A 356 -2.86 -11.06 -6.83
CA LEU A 356 -2.67 -11.40 -8.24
C LEU A 356 -2.13 -12.83 -8.44
N PRO A 357 -1.17 -13.33 -7.63
CA PRO A 357 -0.74 -14.73 -7.72
C PRO A 357 -1.88 -15.76 -7.57
N LEU A 358 -2.72 -15.64 -6.54
CA LEU A 358 -3.86 -16.54 -6.28
C LEU A 358 -4.87 -16.47 -7.41
N THR A 359 -5.19 -15.27 -7.88
CA THR A 359 -6.11 -15.07 -9.00
C THR A 359 -5.58 -15.74 -10.27
N ARG A 360 -4.30 -15.55 -10.60
CA ARG A 360 -3.69 -16.18 -11.80
C ARG A 360 -3.71 -17.70 -11.71
N GLU A 361 -3.46 -18.26 -10.53
CA GLU A 361 -3.56 -19.71 -10.29
C GLU A 361 -4.98 -20.20 -10.53
N MET A 362 -5.98 -19.55 -9.94
CA MET A 362 -7.39 -19.88 -10.14
C MET A 362 -7.78 -19.81 -11.62
N LEU A 363 -7.53 -18.67 -12.28
CA LEU A 363 -7.87 -18.48 -13.70
C LEU A 363 -7.17 -19.53 -14.58
N SER A 364 -5.94 -19.92 -14.25
CA SER A 364 -5.24 -21.01 -14.96
C SER A 364 -5.92 -22.36 -14.75
N ALA A 365 -6.38 -22.67 -13.54
CA ALA A 365 -7.06 -23.91 -13.24
C ALA A 365 -8.48 -23.98 -13.84
N LEU A 366 -9.13 -22.83 -14.08
CA LEU A 366 -10.43 -22.73 -14.72
C LEU A 366 -10.39 -22.91 -16.25
N ARG A 367 -9.22 -22.77 -16.89
CA ARG A 367 -9.06 -22.86 -18.36
C ARG A 367 -9.75 -24.08 -19.00
N PRO A 368 -9.60 -25.31 -18.47
CA PRO A 368 -10.27 -26.48 -19.06
C PRO A 368 -11.80 -26.36 -19.11
N CYS A 369 -12.40 -25.60 -18.20
CA CYS A 369 -13.84 -25.31 -18.18
C CYS A 369 -14.19 -24.13 -19.11
N THR A 370 -13.32 -23.12 -19.19
CA THR A 370 -13.61 -21.86 -19.90
C THR A 370 -13.19 -21.84 -21.37
N ASP A 371 -12.36 -22.78 -21.84
CA ASP A 371 -11.94 -22.85 -23.25
C ASP A 371 -13.12 -23.04 -24.21
N GLY A 372 -14.17 -23.75 -23.77
CA GLY A 372 -15.42 -23.93 -24.53
C GLY A 372 -16.56 -23.01 -24.11
N ALA A 373 -16.39 -22.28 -23.01
CA ALA A 373 -17.38 -21.37 -22.43
C ALA A 373 -16.62 -20.22 -21.73
N PRO A 374 -16.11 -19.23 -22.48
CA PRO A 374 -15.28 -18.17 -21.93
C PRO A 374 -16.01 -17.40 -20.83
N ILE A 375 -15.24 -16.85 -19.88
CA ILE A 375 -15.78 -15.93 -18.88
C ILE A 375 -16.25 -14.68 -19.62
N THR A 376 -17.55 -14.38 -19.57
CA THR A 376 -18.13 -13.17 -20.17
C THR A 376 -18.52 -12.16 -19.12
N ASP A 377 -18.84 -12.63 -17.92
CA ASP A 377 -19.28 -11.84 -16.80
C ASP A 377 -18.54 -12.30 -15.53
N ALA A 378 -18.34 -11.37 -14.61
CA ALA A 378 -17.90 -11.66 -13.25
C ALA A 378 -18.82 -10.95 -12.27
N VAL A 379 -19.21 -11.61 -11.19
CA VAL A 379 -19.94 -11.01 -10.08
C VAL A 379 -19.03 -10.88 -8.88
N ILE A 380 -19.01 -9.70 -8.30
CA ILE A 380 -18.33 -9.39 -7.05
C ILE A 380 -19.37 -9.35 -5.95
N THR A 381 -19.22 -10.23 -4.97
CA THR A 381 -20.19 -10.41 -3.89
C THR A 381 -20.20 -9.21 -2.94
N HIS A 382 -19.03 -8.69 -2.58
CA HIS A 382 -18.87 -7.54 -1.67
C HIS A 382 -17.48 -6.91 -1.84
N SER A 383 -17.20 -5.84 -1.10
CA SER A 383 -16.09 -4.91 -1.38
C SER A 383 -14.73 -5.31 -0.82
N ASN A 384 -14.62 -6.39 -0.04
CA ASN A 384 -13.33 -6.79 0.53
C ASN A 384 -12.32 -7.17 -0.54
N GLY A 385 -11.05 -6.94 -0.22
CA GLY A 385 -9.93 -7.20 -1.13
C GLY A 385 -9.84 -8.65 -1.59
N ASP A 386 -10.16 -9.60 -0.71
CA ASP A 386 -10.16 -11.04 -1.00
C ASP A 386 -11.26 -11.50 -1.95
N HIS A 387 -12.08 -10.58 -2.44
CA HIS A 387 -13.09 -10.85 -3.46
C HIS A 387 -12.89 -10.00 -4.72
N THR A 388 -12.00 -9.00 -4.69
CA THR A 388 -11.95 -7.91 -5.67
C THR A 388 -10.57 -7.64 -6.28
N HIS A 389 -9.47 -7.92 -5.59
CA HIS A 389 -8.14 -7.52 -6.03
C HIS A 389 -7.70 -8.17 -7.34
N GLY A 390 -8.22 -9.35 -7.65
CA GLY A 390 -7.95 -10.03 -8.91
C GLY A 390 -8.69 -9.46 -10.13
N ASN A 391 -9.61 -8.53 -9.97
CA ASN A 391 -10.46 -8.01 -11.06
C ASN A 391 -9.66 -7.51 -12.26
N GLN A 392 -8.50 -6.89 -12.03
CA GLN A 392 -7.63 -6.36 -13.09
C GLN A 392 -7.10 -7.44 -14.04
N LEU A 393 -7.09 -8.71 -13.63
CA LEU A 393 -6.59 -9.83 -14.43
C LEU A 393 -7.63 -10.41 -15.39
N LEU A 394 -8.89 -9.99 -15.25
CA LEU A 394 -9.95 -10.35 -16.19
C LEU A 394 -9.74 -9.59 -17.50
N ASP A 395 -10.05 -10.24 -18.62
CA ASP A 395 -10.01 -9.59 -19.93
C ASP A 395 -10.90 -8.33 -19.93
N PRO A 396 -10.49 -7.23 -20.60
CA PRO A 396 -11.29 -6.00 -20.65
C PRO A 396 -12.71 -6.19 -21.19
N SER A 397 -12.97 -7.25 -21.96
CA SER A 397 -14.31 -7.59 -22.46
C SER A 397 -15.22 -8.28 -21.44
N VAL A 398 -14.67 -8.79 -20.33
CA VAL A 398 -15.48 -9.35 -19.23
C VAL A 398 -16.20 -8.23 -18.52
N ARG A 399 -17.54 -8.32 -18.41
CA ARG A 399 -18.34 -7.35 -17.68
C ARG A 399 -18.35 -7.68 -16.18
N ILE A 400 -17.90 -6.74 -15.35
CA ILE A 400 -17.94 -6.88 -13.89
C ILE A 400 -19.27 -6.34 -13.35
N ILE A 401 -19.94 -7.14 -12.53
CA ILE A 401 -21.25 -6.85 -11.94
C ILE A 401 -21.10 -6.82 -10.42
N ALA A 402 -21.61 -5.77 -9.76
CA ALA A 402 -21.63 -5.67 -8.30
C ALA A 402 -22.89 -4.94 -7.82
N ALA A 403 -23.23 -5.05 -6.55
CA ALA A 403 -24.24 -4.16 -5.98
C ALA A 403 -23.74 -2.70 -5.99
N ALA A 404 -24.63 -1.72 -6.07
CA ALA A 404 -24.26 -0.31 -6.10
C ALA A 404 -23.40 0.10 -4.89
N GLY A 405 -23.78 -0.34 -3.68
CA GLY A 405 -22.99 -0.09 -2.47
C GLY A 405 -21.63 -0.79 -2.48
N THR A 406 -21.51 -1.97 -3.09
CA THR A 406 -20.23 -2.67 -3.24
C THR A 406 -19.30 -1.86 -4.15
N ALA A 407 -19.80 -1.38 -5.29
CA ALA A 407 -19.02 -0.56 -6.20
C ALA A 407 -18.60 0.78 -5.57
N GLU A 408 -19.45 1.38 -4.74
CA GLU A 408 -19.15 2.60 -3.98
C GLU A 408 -18.05 2.35 -2.94
N GLU A 409 -18.12 1.25 -2.18
CA GLU A 409 -17.07 0.86 -1.23
C GLU A 409 -15.75 0.52 -1.93
N ILE A 410 -15.77 -0.13 -3.10
CA ILE A 410 -14.55 -0.38 -3.87
C ILE A 410 -13.89 0.93 -4.33
N ALA A 411 -14.70 1.94 -4.70
CA ALA A 411 -14.20 3.21 -5.19
C ALA A 411 -13.57 4.10 -4.09
N HIS A 412 -14.04 3.96 -2.85
CA HIS A 412 -13.63 4.83 -1.72
C HIS A 412 -13.02 4.04 -0.55
N GLY A 413 -12.81 2.74 -0.74
CA GLY A 413 -12.28 1.85 0.27
C GLY A 413 -10.78 2.04 0.48
N MET A 414 -10.25 1.30 1.44
CA MET A 414 -8.82 1.25 1.68
C MET A 414 -8.09 0.76 0.42
N ALA A 415 -7.14 1.55 -0.08
CA ALA A 415 -6.32 1.16 -1.22
C ALA A 415 -5.56 -0.16 -0.92
N PRO A 416 -5.50 -1.13 -1.87
CA PRO A 416 -4.89 -2.44 -1.64
C PRO A 416 -3.46 -2.38 -1.11
N GLU A 417 -2.68 -1.39 -1.54
CA GLU A 417 -1.30 -1.19 -1.12
C GLU A 417 -1.21 -0.94 0.38
N MET A 418 -2.22 -0.32 1.01
CA MET A 418 -2.23 -0.09 2.46
C MET A 418 -2.19 -1.39 3.25
N LEU A 419 -2.62 -2.52 2.69
CA LEU A 419 -2.50 -3.83 3.33
C LEU A 419 -1.05 -4.31 3.41
N ALA A 420 -0.13 -3.75 2.60
CA ALA A 420 1.31 -4.01 2.75
C ALA A 420 1.84 -3.57 4.13
N MET A 421 1.18 -2.62 4.81
CA MET A 421 1.51 -2.28 6.21
C MET A 421 1.42 -3.48 7.13
N ALA A 422 0.44 -4.37 6.92
CA ALA A 422 0.27 -5.54 7.76
C ALA A 422 1.50 -6.48 7.68
N GLN A 423 2.31 -6.34 6.62
CA GLN A 423 3.50 -7.14 6.36
C GLN A 423 4.78 -6.44 6.85
N THR A 424 4.88 -5.12 6.67
CA THR A 424 6.11 -4.35 6.92
C THR A 424 6.12 -3.57 8.23
N ALA A 425 4.96 -3.15 8.73
CA ALA A 425 4.87 -2.33 9.93
C ALA A 425 5.28 -3.06 11.20
N ASN A 426 5.91 -2.30 12.10
CA ASN A 426 6.10 -2.72 13.47
C ASN A 426 4.91 -2.22 14.31
N LEU A 427 3.96 -3.11 14.54
CA LEU A 427 2.76 -2.88 15.35
C LEU A 427 2.98 -3.27 16.83
N GLY A 428 4.23 -3.40 17.26
CA GLY A 428 4.58 -3.88 18.59
C GLY A 428 4.65 -5.40 18.70
N PRO A 429 4.99 -5.94 19.88
CA PRO A 429 5.38 -7.34 20.06
C PRO A 429 4.24 -8.35 19.87
N ILE A 430 2.98 -7.92 19.94
CA ILE A 430 1.80 -8.79 19.81
C ILE A 430 1.18 -8.67 18.42
N ALA A 431 0.87 -7.45 17.97
CA ALA A 431 0.18 -7.26 16.70
C ALA A 431 1.08 -7.50 15.48
N THR A 432 2.40 -7.29 15.58
CA THR A 432 3.33 -7.58 14.47
C THR A 432 3.33 -9.05 14.06
N PRO A 433 3.57 -10.03 14.97
CA PRO A 433 3.54 -11.44 14.58
C PRO A 433 2.14 -11.88 14.13
N TYR A 434 1.07 -11.35 14.73
CA TYR A 434 -0.30 -11.61 14.30
C TYR A 434 -0.55 -11.15 12.86
N ALA A 435 -0.22 -9.89 12.54
CA ALA A 435 -0.42 -9.35 11.19
C ALA A 435 0.42 -10.09 10.15
N ARG A 436 1.67 -10.44 10.48
CA ARG A 436 2.54 -11.25 9.60
C ARG A 436 2.02 -12.67 9.39
N ASP A 437 1.45 -13.30 10.41
CA ASP A 437 0.81 -14.62 10.29
C ASP A 437 -0.43 -14.58 9.39
N ARG A 438 -1.28 -13.56 9.54
CA ARG A 438 -2.54 -13.47 8.78
C ARG A 438 -2.37 -12.93 7.36
N PHE A 439 -1.47 -11.97 7.16
CA PHE A 439 -1.38 -11.23 5.89
C PHE A 439 -0.02 -11.40 5.18
N GLY A 440 1.02 -11.89 5.87
CA GLY A 440 2.38 -11.97 5.31
C GLY A 440 2.57 -12.99 4.19
N HIS A 441 1.53 -13.78 3.86
CA HIS A 441 1.55 -14.78 2.80
C HIS A 441 1.09 -14.26 1.44
N PHE A 442 0.44 -13.10 1.41
CA PHE A 442 -0.12 -12.50 0.19
C PHE A 442 0.84 -11.53 -0.47
N ASP A 443 0.66 -11.26 -1.75
CA ASP A 443 1.42 -10.26 -2.50
C ASP A 443 0.51 -9.09 -2.90
N PHE A 444 0.58 -7.99 -2.14
CA PHE A 444 -0.21 -6.79 -2.41
C PHE A 444 0.42 -5.85 -3.45
N SER A 445 1.58 -6.20 -4.02
CA SER A 445 2.26 -5.35 -4.98
C SER A 445 1.58 -5.37 -6.36
N GLY A 446 1.52 -4.19 -6.99
CA GLY A 446 1.01 -4.03 -8.36
C GLY A 446 -0.50 -4.26 -8.53
N ILE A 447 -1.25 -4.30 -7.43
CA ILE A 447 -2.71 -4.36 -7.47
C ILE A 447 -3.22 -2.98 -7.91
N THR A 448 -4.12 -2.94 -8.88
CA THR A 448 -4.88 -1.75 -9.28
C THR A 448 -6.35 -2.11 -9.29
N VAL A 449 -7.16 -1.29 -8.62
CA VAL A 449 -8.59 -1.60 -8.44
C VAL A 449 -9.33 -1.43 -9.77
N ARG A 450 -9.91 -2.54 -10.28
CA ARG A 450 -10.88 -2.53 -11.38
C ARG A 450 -12.29 -2.70 -10.81
N ASN A 451 -13.09 -1.64 -10.91
CA ASN A 451 -14.45 -1.60 -10.36
C ASN A 451 -15.50 -2.17 -11.33
N ALA A 452 -16.76 -2.23 -10.90
CA ALA A 452 -17.88 -2.78 -11.64
C ALA A 452 -18.24 -1.95 -12.88
N ASP A 453 -18.56 -2.65 -13.97
CA ASP A 453 -19.08 -2.09 -15.23
C ASP A 453 -20.62 -1.97 -15.20
N LEU A 454 -21.28 -2.80 -14.38
CA LEU A 454 -22.73 -2.82 -14.19
C LEU A 454 -23.05 -2.93 -12.69
N THR A 455 -23.90 -2.03 -12.20
CA THR A 455 -24.39 -2.08 -10.82
C THR A 455 -25.87 -2.47 -10.75
N PHE A 456 -26.27 -3.06 -9.62
CA PHE A 456 -27.68 -3.32 -9.29
C PHE A 456 -27.97 -2.97 -7.82
N ASP A 457 -29.23 -2.68 -7.48
CA ASP A 457 -29.58 -2.26 -6.12
C ASP A 457 -30.01 -3.44 -5.24
N ARG A 458 -31.02 -4.21 -5.68
CA ARG A 458 -31.63 -5.29 -4.88
C ARG A 458 -31.50 -6.66 -5.53
N GLU A 459 -31.93 -6.79 -6.77
CA GLU A 459 -31.90 -8.05 -7.49
C GLU A 459 -31.59 -7.84 -8.97
N LEU A 460 -30.90 -8.81 -9.58
CA LEU A 460 -30.65 -8.85 -11.01
C LEU A 460 -30.61 -10.30 -11.46
N SER A 461 -31.42 -10.66 -12.46
CA SER A 461 -31.30 -11.95 -13.15
C SER A 461 -30.49 -11.80 -14.42
N ILE A 462 -29.50 -12.65 -14.61
CA ILE A 462 -28.69 -12.71 -15.84
C ILE A 462 -28.80 -14.09 -16.50
N ASP A 463 -28.61 -14.10 -17.82
CA ASP A 463 -28.50 -15.32 -18.63
C ASP A 463 -27.03 -15.58 -18.93
N VAL A 464 -26.55 -16.76 -18.55
CA VAL A 464 -25.20 -17.25 -18.82
C VAL A 464 -25.33 -18.42 -19.78
N GLY A 465 -25.30 -18.15 -21.08
CA GLY A 465 -25.40 -19.20 -22.10
C GLY A 465 -26.65 -20.07 -21.98
N GLY A 466 -27.82 -19.47 -21.77
CA GLY A 466 -29.10 -20.16 -21.57
C GLY A 466 -29.39 -20.61 -20.13
N ARG A 467 -28.45 -20.40 -19.19
CA ARG A 467 -28.63 -20.69 -17.77
C ARG A 467 -28.98 -19.42 -17.01
N ARG A 468 -30.10 -19.43 -16.29
CA ARG A 468 -30.51 -18.32 -15.42
C ARG A 468 -29.67 -18.30 -14.15
N VAL A 469 -29.13 -17.13 -13.81
CA VAL A 469 -28.46 -16.84 -12.54
C VAL A 469 -29.12 -15.63 -11.89
N ASP A 470 -29.50 -15.75 -10.62
CA ASP A 470 -30.13 -14.69 -9.84
C ASP A 470 -29.11 -14.09 -8.85
N LEU A 471 -28.91 -12.78 -8.93
CA LEU A 471 -28.07 -12.01 -8.02
C LEU A 471 -28.97 -11.29 -7.04
N LEU A 472 -28.71 -11.42 -5.74
CA LEU A 472 -29.51 -10.81 -4.68
C LEU A 472 -28.59 -10.05 -3.74
N ASN A 473 -28.78 -8.74 -3.59
CA ASN A 473 -28.11 -7.94 -2.58
C ASN A 473 -28.92 -8.03 -1.28
N LEU A 474 -28.32 -8.64 -0.27
CA LEU A 474 -28.91 -8.88 1.05
C LEU A 474 -28.28 -8.00 2.14
N GLY A 475 -27.32 -7.14 1.77
CA GLY A 475 -26.69 -6.18 2.68
C GLY A 475 -27.56 -4.92 2.96
N PRO A 476 -27.09 -4.03 3.85
CA PRO A 476 -25.82 -4.10 4.57
C PRO A 476 -25.82 -5.17 5.66
N ALA A 477 -24.74 -5.93 5.74
CA ALA A 477 -24.52 -6.99 6.73
C ALA A 477 -23.03 -7.13 7.06
N HIS A 478 -22.25 -7.79 6.21
CA HIS A 478 -20.82 -7.92 6.40
C HIS A 478 -20.12 -6.61 6.00
N THR A 479 -20.40 -6.10 4.80
CA THR A 479 -20.06 -4.72 4.36
C THR A 479 -21.33 -3.88 4.11
N ALA A 480 -21.21 -2.69 3.49
CA ALA A 480 -22.37 -1.87 3.16
C ALA A 480 -23.30 -2.51 2.11
N ALA A 481 -22.82 -3.47 1.32
CA ALA A 481 -23.63 -4.25 0.40
C ALA A 481 -23.02 -5.65 0.17
N ASP A 482 -23.87 -6.68 0.31
CA ASP A 482 -23.46 -8.08 0.32
C ASP A 482 -24.38 -8.88 -0.61
N SER A 483 -23.83 -9.35 -1.71
CA SER A 483 -24.55 -10.04 -2.77
C SER A 483 -24.33 -11.54 -2.73
N VAL A 484 -25.39 -12.30 -3.02
CA VAL A 484 -25.34 -13.75 -3.21
C VAL A 484 -25.70 -14.10 -4.65
N VAL A 485 -25.16 -15.22 -5.15
CA VAL A 485 -25.37 -15.71 -6.51
C VAL A 485 -26.09 -17.05 -6.45
N HIS A 486 -27.33 -17.09 -6.90
CA HIS A 486 -28.16 -18.30 -6.91
C HIS A 486 -28.30 -18.85 -8.34
N VAL A 487 -28.06 -20.16 -8.49
CA VAL A 487 -28.17 -20.90 -9.75
C VAL A 487 -29.27 -21.96 -9.60
N PRO A 488 -30.54 -21.61 -9.91
CA PRO A 488 -31.69 -22.43 -9.49
C PRO A 488 -31.73 -23.83 -10.14
N ASP A 489 -31.30 -23.97 -11.40
CA ASP A 489 -31.33 -25.26 -12.09
C ASP A 489 -30.29 -26.25 -11.51
N ALA A 490 -29.16 -25.72 -11.04
CA ALA A 490 -28.09 -26.50 -10.44
C ALA A 490 -28.25 -26.69 -8.92
N GLY A 491 -29.14 -25.91 -8.27
CA GLY A 491 -29.33 -25.93 -6.81
C GLY A 491 -28.10 -25.42 -6.05
N VAL A 492 -27.38 -24.43 -6.60
CA VAL A 492 -26.16 -23.87 -6.00
C VAL A 492 -26.37 -22.42 -5.58
N LEU A 493 -25.89 -22.07 -4.39
CA LEU A 493 -25.81 -20.72 -3.87
C LEU A 493 -24.37 -20.36 -3.52
N PHE A 494 -23.84 -19.27 -4.09
CA PHE A 494 -22.61 -18.64 -3.62
C PHE A 494 -22.96 -17.52 -2.65
N GLY A 495 -22.47 -17.62 -1.42
CA GLY A 495 -22.87 -16.73 -0.33
C GLY A 495 -21.96 -15.52 -0.09
N GLY A 496 -20.79 -15.47 -0.71
CA GLY A 496 -19.73 -14.52 -0.32
C GLY A 496 -19.49 -14.53 1.19
N ASP A 497 -19.09 -13.39 1.74
CA ASP A 497 -18.80 -13.26 3.18
C ASP A 497 -20.05 -13.12 4.04
N LEU A 498 -21.25 -13.35 3.50
CA LEU A 498 -22.39 -13.65 4.37
C LEU A 498 -22.25 -15.03 5.03
N LEU A 499 -21.30 -15.87 4.59
CA LEU A 499 -21.07 -17.20 5.12
C LEU A 499 -19.58 -17.47 5.41
N PHE A 500 -19.29 -17.73 6.68
CA PHE A 500 -18.01 -18.24 7.18
C PHE A 500 -18.25 -19.61 7.83
N ILE A 501 -17.73 -20.68 7.24
CA ILE A 501 -17.98 -22.06 7.70
C ILE A 501 -16.78 -22.57 8.48
N GLY A 502 -16.99 -22.84 9.77
CA GLY A 502 -15.93 -23.25 10.70
C GLY A 502 -14.95 -22.13 11.08
N CYS A 503 -15.18 -20.91 10.60
CA CYS A 503 -14.50 -19.67 10.99
C CYS A 503 -15.54 -18.70 11.52
N THR A 504 -15.20 -17.86 12.49
CA THR A 504 -16.16 -16.86 12.99
C THR A 504 -16.36 -15.73 11.97
N PRO A 505 -17.62 -15.34 11.68
CA PRO A 505 -17.94 -14.13 10.91
C PRO A 505 -17.35 -12.86 11.53
N ILE A 506 -17.07 -11.87 10.69
CA ILE A 506 -16.65 -10.52 11.11
C ILE A 506 -17.64 -9.48 10.59
N VAL A 507 -18.13 -8.60 11.46
CA VAL A 507 -19.19 -7.63 11.15
C VAL A 507 -18.58 -6.23 11.04
N TRP A 508 -18.19 -5.82 9.83
CA TRP A 508 -17.62 -4.49 9.60
C TRP A 508 -18.68 -3.40 9.57
N ALA A 509 -19.79 -3.64 8.85
CA ALA A 509 -20.87 -2.67 8.69
C ALA A 509 -22.07 -2.95 9.61
N GLY A 510 -22.59 -4.17 9.60
CA GLY A 510 -23.84 -4.50 10.29
C GLY A 510 -25.06 -3.72 9.73
N PRO A 511 -26.17 -3.65 10.49
CA PRO A 511 -26.36 -4.24 11.81
C PRO A 511 -26.43 -5.78 11.79
N ILE A 512 -26.10 -6.43 12.90
CA ILE A 512 -26.13 -7.90 13.01
C ILE A 512 -27.52 -8.47 12.65
N ALA A 513 -28.60 -7.76 13.01
CA ALA A 513 -29.97 -8.17 12.70
C ALA A 513 -30.25 -8.28 11.19
N ASN A 514 -29.62 -7.44 10.37
CA ASN A 514 -29.75 -7.53 8.91
C ASN A 514 -29.09 -8.80 8.38
N TRP A 515 -27.92 -9.15 8.91
CA TRP A 515 -27.24 -10.38 8.52
C TRP A 515 -28.05 -11.62 8.92
N VAL A 516 -28.68 -11.63 10.08
CA VAL A 516 -29.63 -12.70 10.47
C VAL A 516 -30.77 -12.80 9.45
N ALA A 517 -31.33 -11.68 8.99
CA ALA A 517 -32.37 -11.68 7.96
C ALA A 517 -31.84 -12.14 6.59
N ALA A 518 -30.59 -11.82 6.25
CA ALA A 518 -29.92 -12.33 5.05
C ALA A 518 -29.76 -13.86 5.10
N CYS A 519 -29.40 -14.42 6.26
CA CYS A 519 -29.38 -15.87 6.46
C CYS A 519 -30.78 -16.50 6.24
N ASP A 520 -31.83 -15.87 6.76
CA ASP A 520 -33.21 -16.34 6.58
C ASP A 520 -33.64 -16.29 5.10
N ALA A 521 -33.25 -15.24 4.37
CA ALA A 521 -33.47 -15.12 2.93
C ALA A 521 -32.73 -16.21 2.14
N MET A 522 -31.46 -16.48 2.45
CA MET A 522 -30.69 -17.54 1.81
C MET A 522 -31.27 -18.93 2.07
N ILE A 523 -31.73 -19.22 3.30
CA ILE A 523 -32.40 -20.49 3.63
C ILE A 523 -33.68 -20.65 2.78
N ALA A 524 -34.42 -19.57 2.53
CA ALA A 524 -35.64 -19.60 1.74
C ALA A 524 -35.42 -19.89 0.24
N LEU A 525 -34.18 -19.77 -0.27
CA LEU A 525 -33.83 -20.14 -1.65
C LEU A 525 -33.78 -21.66 -1.84
N ASP A 526 -33.69 -22.44 -0.76
CA ASP A 526 -33.70 -23.92 -0.76
C ASP A 526 -32.60 -24.56 -1.64
N ALA A 527 -31.44 -23.91 -1.71
CA ALA A 527 -30.28 -24.44 -2.43
C ALA A 527 -29.60 -25.57 -1.62
N PRO A 528 -29.51 -26.82 -2.13
CA PRO A 528 -28.88 -27.92 -1.42
C PRO A 528 -27.35 -27.80 -1.31
N VAL A 529 -26.72 -27.01 -2.18
CA VAL A 529 -25.27 -26.81 -2.21
C VAL A 529 -24.97 -25.33 -2.01
N VAL A 530 -24.13 -25.02 -1.02
CA VAL A 530 -23.78 -23.65 -0.67
C VAL A 530 -22.26 -23.49 -0.65
N VAL A 531 -21.75 -22.56 -1.44
CA VAL A 531 -20.34 -22.18 -1.48
C VAL A 531 -20.17 -20.91 -0.65
N PRO A 532 -19.56 -20.97 0.55
CA PRO A 532 -19.33 -19.79 1.38
C PRO A 532 -18.17 -18.96 0.83
N GLY A 533 -18.07 -17.69 1.23
CA GLY A 533 -16.87 -16.88 1.02
C GLY A 533 -15.66 -17.47 1.73
N HIS A 534 -15.84 -17.98 2.95
CA HIS A 534 -14.77 -18.63 3.70
C HIS A 534 -15.17 -20.00 4.27
N GLY A 535 -14.26 -20.97 4.14
CA GLY A 535 -14.43 -22.32 4.67
C GLY A 535 -14.94 -23.34 3.64
N PRO A 536 -15.32 -24.55 4.06
CA PRO A 536 -15.72 -25.62 3.16
C PRO A 536 -17.11 -25.42 2.54
N VAL A 537 -17.32 -26.00 1.35
CA VAL A 537 -18.66 -26.11 0.71
C VAL A 537 -19.60 -26.87 1.64
N THR A 538 -20.79 -26.31 1.81
CA THR A 538 -21.79 -26.69 2.81
C THR A 538 -23.19 -26.78 2.20
N ASP A 539 -24.22 -26.76 3.03
CA ASP A 539 -25.64 -26.80 2.71
C ASP A 539 -26.41 -25.81 3.62
N PRO A 540 -27.77 -25.80 3.64
CA PRO A 540 -28.52 -24.90 4.51
C PRO A 540 -28.22 -25.01 6.02
N ASP A 541 -27.64 -26.11 6.51
CA ASP A 541 -27.22 -26.21 7.92
C ASP A 541 -26.02 -25.30 8.22
N GLY A 542 -25.13 -25.10 7.24
CA GLY A 542 -24.05 -24.11 7.34
C GLY A 542 -24.58 -22.69 7.52
N ILE A 543 -25.63 -22.31 6.79
CA ILE A 543 -26.28 -21.01 6.92
C ILE A 543 -26.90 -20.86 8.32
N ARG A 544 -27.56 -21.91 8.83
CA ARG A 544 -28.14 -21.92 10.18
C ARG A 544 -27.07 -21.79 11.27
N ALA A 545 -25.90 -22.38 11.08
CA ALA A 545 -24.78 -22.25 12.01
C ALA A 545 -24.27 -20.80 12.11
N VAL A 546 -24.08 -20.13 10.96
CA VAL A 546 -23.68 -18.71 10.91
C VAL A 546 -24.74 -17.82 11.56
N ARG A 547 -26.02 -18.03 11.22
CA ARG A 547 -27.16 -17.34 11.85
C ARG A 547 -27.18 -17.50 13.37
N GLY A 548 -26.91 -18.72 13.85
CA GLY A 548 -26.82 -19.04 15.28
C GLY A 548 -25.72 -18.26 15.98
N TYR A 549 -24.52 -18.23 15.40
CA TYR A 549 -23.39 -17.44 15.91
C TYR A 549 -23.73 -15.96 16.04
N LEU A 550 -24.29 -15.36 14.98
CA LEU A 550 -24.65 -13.94 14.96
C LEU A 550 -25.67 -13.60 16.05
N THR A 551 -26.69 -14.44 16.22
CA THR A 551 -27.69 -14.27 17.28
C THR A 551 -27.06 -14.39 18.66
N HIS A 552 -26.21 -15.42 18.86
CA HIS A 552 -25.52 -15.66 20.12
C HIS A 552 -24.64 -14.48 20.54
N VAL A 553 -23.79 -13.97 19.65
CA VAL A 553 -22.92 -12.82 19.94
C VAL A 553 -23.74 -11.56 20.22
N ALA A 554 -24.82 -11.32 19.47
CA ALA A 554 -25.69 -10.17 19.71
C ALA A 554 -26.35 -10.22 21.10
N ASP A 555 -26.87 -11.40 21.48
CA ASP A 555 -27.53 -11.62 22.78
C ASP A 555 -26.55 -11.47 23.94
N GLU A 556 -25.35 -12.06 23.84
CA GLU A 556 -24.30 -11.94 24.86
C GLU A 556 -23.77 -10.51 25.01
N ALA A 557 -23.56 -9.80 23.88
CA ALA A 557 -23.14 -8.41 23.88
C ALA A 557 -24.20 -7.50 24.53
N GLU A 558 -25.49 -7.69 24.20
CA GLU A 558 -26.59 -6.94 24.79
C GLU A 558 -26.81 -7.26 26.27
N ALA A 559 -26.61 -8.51 26.68
CA ALA A 559 -26.60 -8.89 28.09
C ALA A 559 -25.46 -8.19 28.84
N ALA A 560 -24.25 -8.16 28.28
CA ALA A 560 -23.11 -7.43 28.86
C ALA A 560 -23.38 -5.92 28.95
N TYR A 561 -23.98 -5.33 27.91
CA TYR A 561 -24.32 -3.90 27.87
C TYR A 561 -25.32 -3.55 28.98
N ARG A 562 -26.35 -4.38 29.18
CA ARG A 562 -27.32 -4.20 30.29
C ARG A 562 -26.70 -4.32 31.69
N ARG A 563 -25.55 -4.96 31.83
CA ARG A 563 -24.78 -4.98 33.09
C ARG A 563 -23.90 -3.75 33.27
N GLY A 564 -23.87 -2.84 32.30
CA GLY A 564 -23.05 -1.63 32.33
C GLY A 564 -21.57 -1.86 32.04
N LEU A 565 -21.22 -2.95 31.37
CA LEU A 565 -19.86 -3.12 30.85
C LEU A 565 -19.62 -2.21 29.64
N SER A 566 -18.39 -1.74 29.48
CA SER A 566 -17.93 -1.18 28.21
C SER A 566 -17.83 -2.27 27.14
N TRP A 567 -17.83 -1.88 25.86
CA TRP A 567 -17.72 -2.82 24.75
C TRP A 567 -16.43 -3.65 24.81
N ALA A 568 -15.31 -3.05 25.26
CA ALA A 568 -14.02 -3.72 25.38
C ALA A 568 -14.04 -4.76 26.51
N GLU A 569 -14.62 -4.41 27.67
CA GLU A 569 -14.83 -5.37 28.77
C GLU A 569 -15.78 -6.50 28.35
N ALA A 570 -16.82 -6.18 27.56
CA ALA A 570 -17.74 -7.17 27.04
C ALA A 570 -17.06 -8.14 26.08
N ALA A 571 -16.27 -7.66 25.12
CA ALA A 571 -15.52 -8.50 24.19
C ALA A 571 -14.60 -9.49 24.92
N ASP A 572 -14.07 -9.12 26.08
CA ASP A 572 -13.28 -10.03 26.92
C ASP A 572 -14.12 -10.99 27.78
N ALA A 573 -15.36 -10.63 28.11
CA ALA A 573 -16.19 -11.35 29.08
C ALA A 573 -17.24 -12.29 28.47
N ILE A 574 -17.62 -12.12 27.20
CA ILE A 574 -18.67 -12.97 26.61
C ILE A 574 -18.22 -14.43 26.48
N ASP A 575 -19.16 -15.35 26.65
CA ASP A 575 -18.94 -16.77 26.39
C ASP A 575 -19.32 -17.07 24.94
N LEU A 576 -18.39 -17.57 24.13
CA LEU A 576 -18.65 -17.97 22.74
C LEU A 576 -19.31 -19.35 22.63
N GLY A 577 -19.44 -20.10 23.72
CA GLY A 577 -20.07 -21.43 23.73
C GLY A 577 -19.41 -22.39 22.74
N GLU A 578 -20.22 -23.04 21.91
CA GLU A 578 -19.72 -23.98 20.90
C GLU A 578 -18.86 -23.31 19.81
N TYR A 579 -19.08 -22.01 19.56
CA TYR A 579 -18.35 -21.23 18.55
C TYR A 579 -16.92 -20.89 18.97
N ALA A 580 -16.56 -21.08 20.24
CA ALA A 580 -15.18 -20.88 20.73
C ALA A 580 -14.15 -21.79 20.02
N THR A 581 -14.61 -22.86 19.39
CA THR A 581 -13.78 -23.82 18.64
C THR A 581 -13.59 -23.45 17.17
N TRP A 582 -14.31 -22.44 16.67
CA TRP A 582 -14.19 -21.98 15.29
C TRP A 582 -12.89 -21.20 15.11
N LEU A 583 -12.35 -21.22 13.89
CA LEU A 583 -11.17 -20.43 13.55
C LEU A 583 -11.46 -18.94 13.70
N ASP A 584 -10.41 -18.19 14.03
CA ASP A 584 -10.37 -16.72 14.07
C ASP A 584 -11.33 -16.10 15.10
N ALA A 585 -11.57 -16.79 16.21
CA ALA A 585 -12.47 -16.37 17.28
C ALA A 585 -12.21 -14.94 17.81
N GLU A 586 -11.01 -14.40 17.63
CA GLU A 586 -10.69 -13.01 17.95
C GLU A 586 -11.57 -11.98 17.23
N ARG A 587 -12.17 -12.33 16.08
CA ARG A 587 -13.13 -11.49 15.34
C ARG A 587 -14.33 -11.07 16.20
N VAL A 588 -14.61 -11.79 17.29
CA VAL A 588 -15.58 -11.41 18.30
C VAL A 588 -15.40 -9.97 18.81
N VAL A 589 -14.16 -9.48 18.87
CA VAL A 589 -13.86 -8.10 19.30
C VAL A 589 -14.57 -7.09 18.40
N VAL A 590 -14.51 -7.29 17.08
CA VAL A 590 -15.18 -6.43 16.10
C VAL A 590 -16.70 -6.58 16.20
N ASN A 591 -17.18 -7.81 16.35
CA ASN A 591 -18.62 -8.07 16.39
C ASN A 591 -19.30 -7.46 17.62
N VAL A 592 -18.65 -7.57 18.80
CA VAL A 592 -19.14 -6.94 20.04
C VAL A 592 -19.06 -5.43 19.93
N TYR A 593 -17.94 -4.90 19.43
CA TYR A 593 -17.78 -3.46 19.18
C TYR A 593 -18.91 -2.92 18.28
N GLN A 594 -19.18 -3.60 17.16
CA GLN A 594 -20.21 -3.17 16.22
C GLN A 594 -21.61 -3.27 16.84
N ARG A 595 -21.90 -4.33 17.61
CA ARG A 595 -23.16 -4.43 18.35
C ARG A 595 -23.32 -3.30 19.37
N TYR A 596 -22.25 -2.87 20.04
CA TYR A 596 -22.32 -1.73 20.94
C TYR A 596 -22.58 -0.41 20.22
N ARG A 597 -22.04 -0.21 19.01
CA ARG A 597 -22.39 0.94 18.16
C ARG A 597 -23.86 0.96 17.74
N GLU A 598 -24.46 -0.21 17.55
CA GLU A 598 -25.90 -0.32 17.27
C GLU A 598 -26.76 0.03 18.50
N LEU A 599 -26.28 -0.29 19.71
CA LEU A 599 -26.99 -0.06 20.97
C LEU A 599 -26.81 1.38 21.50
N ASP A 600 -25.64 1.97 21.28
CA ASP A 600 -25.24 3.30 21.75
C ASP A 600 -24.51 4.09 20.64
N PRO A 601 -25.17 5.09 20.03
CA PRO A 601 -24.58 5.96 19.02
C PRO A 601 -23.36 6.75 19.50
N GLU A 602 -23.16 6.92 20.82
CA GLU A 602 -22.01 7.61 21.39
C GLU A 602 -20.76 6.71 21.47
N THR A 603 -20.87 5.42 21.13
CA THR A 603 -19.72 4.51 21.05
C THR A 603 -18.72 5.04 20.01
N PRO A 604 -17.45 5.32 20.38
CA PRO A 604 -16.49 5.93 19.48
C PRO A 604 -16.23 5.09 18.21
N GLN A 605 -16.09 5.77 17.07
CA GLN A 605 -15.63 5.12 15.85
C GLN A 605 -14.11 4.90 15.90
N LEU A 606 -13.70 3.65 15.78
CA LEU A 606 -12.30 3.23 15.73
C LEU A 606 -11.86 2.94 14.30
N ALA A 607 -10.58 3.21 14.03
CA ALA A 607 -9.93 2.81 12.80
C ALA A 607 -9.78 1.27 12.73
N VAL A 608 -9.83 0.71 11.53
CA VAL A 608 -9.72 -0.74 11.28
C VAL A 608 -8.44 -1.33 11.88
N MET A 609 -7.30 -0.62 11.74
CA MET A 609 -6.03 -1.07 12.31
C MET A 609 -6.06 -1.15 13.84
N ALA A 610 -6.76 -0.24 14.52
CA ALA A 610 -6.92 -0.31 15.97
C ALA A 610 -7.70 -1.57 16.38
N LEU A 611 -8.77 -1.89 15.64
CA LEU A 611 -9.54 -3.11 15.87
C LEU A 611 -8.71 -4.38 15.60
N LEU A 612 -7.83 -4.38 14.58
CA LEU A 612 -6.91 -5.49 14.32
C LEU A 612 -5.89 -5.68 15.45
N VAL A 613 -5.32 -4.60 15.99
CA VAL A 613 -4.43 -4.67 17.17
C VAL A 613 -5.18 -5.26 18.37
N MET A 614 -6.41 -4.82 18.62
CA MET A 614 -7.21 -5.34 19.73
C MET A 614 -7.59 -6.82 19.57
N GLN A 615 -7.86 -7.28 18.34
CA GLN A 615 -8.04 -8.71 18.03
C GLN A 615 -6.78 -9.51 18.35
N ALA A 616 -5.60 -9.02 17.93
CA ALA A 616 -4.32 -9.66 18.22
C ALA A 616 -4.05 -9.78 19.73
N GLU A 617 -4.32 -8.70 20.48
CA GLU A 617 -4.19 -8.70 21.94
C GLU A 617 -5.19 -9.64 22.63
N TRP A 618 -6.43 -9.68 22.15
CA TRP A 618 -7.45 -10.58 22.67
C TRP A 618 -7.04 -12.05 22.48
N LEU A 619 -6.50 -12.40 21.31
CA LEU A 619 -6.02 -13.73 20.99
C LEU A 619 -4.80 -14.12 21.84
N ALA A 620 -3.84 -13.20 21.99
CA ALA A 620 -2.63 -13.42 22.77
C ALA A 620 -2.92 -13.70 24.24
N ARG A 621 -3.97 -13.10 24.83
CA ARG A 621 -4.40 -13.38 26.21
C ARG A 621 -5.02 -14.76 26.41
N ARG A 622 -5.48 -15.41 25.33
CA ARG A 622 -6.25 -16.67 25.35
C ARG A 622 -5.52 -17.84 24.71
N SER A 623 -4.40 -17.57 24.05
CA SER A 623 -3.50 -18.58 23.55
C SER A 623 -2.66 -19.12 24.73
N PRO A 624 -2.57 -20.44 24.90
CA PRO A 624 -1.94 -21.07 26.06
C PRO A 624 -0.41 -20.88 26.15
#